data_AF-A0A9E1I6Z0-F1
#
_entry.id   AF-A0A9E1I6Z0-F1
#
_cell.length_a   1.000
_cell.length_b   1.000
_cell.length_c   1.000
_cell.angle_alpha   90.00
_cell.angle_beta   90.00
_cell.angle_gamma   90.00
#
_symmetry.space_group_name_H-M   'P 1'
#
loop_
_entity.id
_entity.type
_entity.pdbx_description
1 polymer ?
#
loop_
_entity_poly.entity_id
_entity_poly.type
_entity_poly.pdbx_seq_one_letter_code
_entity_poly.pdbx_strand_id
1 'polypeptide(L)'
;MEGYKVCVYAIAKDEAKFAARWAESMGEADAVYVLDTGSSDDTVKILQAHGVNVRSEIITPWRFDAARNRSLELVPEDADICVCTDIDEVLHPGWRAAAEKAWSNGADMLRYRYTWNFNEDGSEGTVFYIDKIHARHGFKWVNPVHEVLEYEGEGSFRHIIAEGIQLDHLADASKSRAQYLPLLEMSVRENPENDRNMHYLGREYMFYGRWNDCIATLKRHLEMKSAVWRDERSASMRFIARACTALNDIAEAESWLYRAAAEAPYLREPWIELAGNAYARQDFEGTLYFALKALAIETRPKTYITEPAAWGAAPYDYASLGYFYTGRKKEALIMAEKAVEKEPQNERLRANRDIIAQLSETL
;
A
#
# COMPACT_ATOMS: atom_id res chain seq x y z
N MET A 1 -18.78 -12.31 -31.63
CA MET A 1 -18.20 -11.04 -31.17
C MET A 1 -16.72 -11.25 -31.26
N GLU A 2 -16.04 -10.50 -32.12
CA GLU A 2 -14.58 -10.43 -32.10
C GLU A 2 -14.17 -10.03 -30.66
N GLY A 3 -13.26 -10.79 -30.06
CA GLY A 3 -12.84 -10.56 -28.67
C GLY A 3 -12.07 -9.26 -28.53
N TYR A 4 -11.96 -8.75 -27.30
CA TYR A 4 -11.11 -7.60 -27.01
C TYR A 4 -9.64 -7.94 -27.27
N LYS A 5 -8.88 -7.01 -27.82
CA LYS A 5 -7.41 -7.09 -27.92
C LYS A 5 -6.79 -6.63 -26.61
N VAL A 6 -6.31 -7.58 -25.83
CA VAL A 6 -5.74 -7.37 -24.49
C VAL A 6 -4.22 -7.43 -24.56
N CYS A 7 -3.56 -6.33 -24.19
CA CYS A 7 -2.10 -6.24 -24.18
C CYS A 7 -1.57 -5.96 -22.77
N VAL A 8 -0.54 -6.69 -22.36
CA VAL A 8 0.22 -6.40 -21.15
C VAL A 8 1.44 -5.56 -21.52
N TYR A 9 1.80 -4.60 -20.67
CA TYR A 9 3.04 -3.86 -20.80
C TYR A 9 3.71 -3.60 -19.44
N ALA A 10 5.04 -3.54 -19.45
CA ALA A 10 5.83 -3.26 -18.25
C ALA A 10 7.16 -2.56 -18.59
N ILE A 11 7.83 -2.07 -17.54
CA ILE A 11 9.23 -1.64 -17.58
C ILE A 11 10.09 -2.65 -16.82
N ALA A 12 11.34 -2.83 -17.21
CA ALA A 12 12.25 -3.75 -16.54
C ALA A 12 13.64 -3.15 -16.36
N LYS A 13 14.33 -3.56 -15.28
CA LYS A 13 15.77 -3.38 -15.09
C LYS A 13 16.31 -4.40 -14.09
N ASP A 14 17.17 -5.29 -14.54
CA ASP A 14 17.83 -6.31 -13.72
C ASP A 14 16.82 -7.17 -12.91
N GLU A 15 15.87 -7.77 -13.64
CA GLU A 15 14.74 -8.57 -13.15
C GLU A 15 14.83 -10.07 -13.51
N ALA A 16 16.01 -10.59 -13.84
CA ALA A 16 16.15 -11.96 -14.39
C ALA A 16 15.52 -13.04 -13.49
N LYS A 17 15.59 -12.86 -12.17
CA LYS A 17 15.00 -13.74 -11.16
C LYS A 17 13.46 -13.83 -11.18
N PHE A 18 12.77 -12.84 -11.75
CA PHE A 18 11.31 -12.76 -11.76
C PHE A 18 10.72 -12.86 -13.16
N ALA A 19 11.51 -12.50 -14.19
CA ALA A 19 11.09 -12.39 -15.58
C ALA A 19 10.32 -13.61 -16.10
N ALA A 20 10.78 -14.84 -15.78
CA ALA A 20 10.13 -16.06 -16.25
C ALA A 20 8.70 -16.22 -15.68
N ARG A 21 8.58 -16.22 -14.34
CA ARG A 21 7.29 -16.35 -13.63
C ARG A 21 6.33 -15.22 -14.01
N TRP A 22 6.85 -14.00 -14.15
CA TRP A 22 6.04 -12.85 -14.58
C TRP A 22 5.46 -13.11 -15.97
N ALA A 23 6.29 -13.41 -16.96
CA ALA A 23 5.83 -13.60 -18.34
C ALA A 23 4.85 -14.78 -18.47
N GLU A 24 5.05 -15.87 -17.71
CA GLU A 24 4.09 -16.98 -17.64
C GLU A 24 2.71 -16.51 -17.12
N SER A 25 2.69 -15.70 -16.07
CA SER A 25 1.43 -15.18 -15.50
C SER A 25 0.69 -14.17 -16.40
N MET A 26 1.39 -13.57 -17.35
CA MET A 26 0.81 -12.67 -18.36
C MET A 26 0.26 -13.42 -19.59
N GLY A 27 0.41 -14.75 -19.65
CA GLY A 27 0.13 -15.57 -20.83
C GLY A 27 -1.32 -15.60 -21.34
N GLU A 28 -2.28 -15.04 -20.59
CA GLU A 28 -3.66 -14.88 -21.08
C GLU A 28 -3.81 -13.69 -22.05
N ALA A 29 -2.85 -12.76 -22.10
CA ALA A 29 -2.88 -11.60 -23.00
C ALA A 29 -2.63 -12.00 -24.47
N ASP A 30 -3.11 -11.19 -25.41
CA ASP A 30 -2.83 -11.39 -26.84
C ASP A 30 -1.39 -11.02 -27.22
N ALA A 31 -0.81 -10.05 -26.49
CA ALA A 31 0.59 -9.66 -26.62
C ALA A 31 1.13 -9.07 -25.32
N VAL A 32 2.44 -9.24 -25.11
CA VAL A 32 3.16 -8.70 -23.95
C VAL A 32 4.32 -7.85 -24.45
N TYR A 33 4.46 -6.64 -23.90
CA TYR A 33 5.50 -5.67 -24.26
C TYR A 33 6.32 -5.28 -23.03
N VAL A 34 7.64 -5.22 -23.16
CA VAL A 34 8.50 -4.73 -22.08
C VAL A 34 9.48 -3.70 -22.62
N LEU A 35 9.52 -2.56 -21.94
CA LEU A 35 10.63 -1.61 -22.08
C LEU A 35 11.72 -1.96 -21.08
N ASP A 36 12.81 -2.54 -21.56
CA ASP A 36 14.02 -2.71 -20.78
C ASP A 36 14.75 -1.37 -20.65
N THR A 37 14.98 -0.92 -19.42
CA THR A 37 15.56 0.41 -19.14
C THR A 37 17.07 0.38 -18.93
N GLY A 38 17.72 -0.66 -19.47
CA GLY A 38 19.15 -0.92 -19.40
C GLY A 38 19.51 -2.00 -18.39
N SER A 39 18.91 -3.20 -18.51
CA SER A 39 19.37 -4.37 -17.75
C SER A 39 20.78 -4.79 -18.17
N SER A 40 21.52 -5.29 -17.20
CA SER A 40 22.86 -5.85 -17.32
C SER A 40 22.92 -7.36 -17.08
N ASP A 41 21.83 -7.94 -16.57
CA ASP A 41 21.64 -9.37 -16.36
C ASP A 41 20.88 -10.05 -17.53
N ASP A 42 20.46 -11.29 -17.33
CA ASP A 42 19.74 -12.10 -18.34
C ASP A 42 18.26 -11.71 -18.54
N THR A 43 17.76 -10.61 -17.96
CA THR A 43 16.33 -10.21 -18.01
C THR A 43 15.78 -10.22 -19.44
N VAL A 44 16.44 -9.51 -20.35
CA VAL A 44 15.99 -9.37 -21.75
C VAL A 44 15.90 -10.74 -22.43
N LYS A 45 16.92 -11.58 -22.22
CA LYS A 45 17.01 -12.91 -22.82
C LYS A 45 15.89 -13.83 -22.32
N ILE A 46 15.60 -13.80 -21.02
CA ILE A 46 14.52 -14.61 -20.42
C ILE A 46 13.16 -14.17 -20.95
N LEU A 47 12.88 -12.86 -20.97
CA LEU A 47 11.61 -12.32 -21.48
C LEU A 47 11.38 -12.69 -22.96
N GLN A 48 12.40 -12.52 -23.81
CA GLN A 48 12.31 -12.88 -25.23
C GLN A 48 12.07 -14.39 -25.43
N ALA A 49 12.68 -15.25 -24.60
CA ALA A 49 12.45 -16.68 -24.62
C ALA A 49 11.01 -17.08 -24.24
N HIS A 50 10.24 -16.17 -23.61
CA HIS A 50 8.82 -16.35 -23.29
C HIS A 50 7.89 -15.59 -24.24
N GLY A 51 8.39 -15.15 -25.40
CA GLY A 51 7.57 -14.50 -26.43
C GLY A 51 7.21 -13.05 -26.13
N VAL A 52 7.87 -12.42 -25.15
CA VAL A 52 7.67 -11.01 -24.83
C VAL A 52 8.36 -10.13 -25.87
N ASN A 53 7.65 -9.10 -26.33
CA ASN A 53 8.21 -8.07 -27.21
C ASN A 53 9.04 -7.07 -26.39
N VAL A 54 10.36 -7.26 -26.37
CA VAL A 54 11.27 -6.43 -25.58
C VAL A 54 11.94 -5.36 -26.44
N ARG A 55 11.91 -4.10 -25.98
CA ARG A 55 12.73 -2.99 -26.52
C ARG A 55 13.59 -2.42 -25.40
N SER A 56 14.87 -2.17 -25.67
CA SER A 56 15.75 -1.50 -24.71
C SER A 56 15.88 0.01 -24.99
N GLU A 57 15.73 0.84 -23.96
CA GLU A 57 15.90 2.29 -24.02
C GLU A 57 16.34 2.84 -22.65
N ILE A 58 17.43 3.59 -22.58
CA ILE A 58 17.87 4.23 -21.33
C ILE A 58 17.07 5.52 -21.13
N ILE A 59 16.39 5.64 -19.99
CA ILE A 59 15.65 6.84 -19.60
C ILE A 59 16.58 7.78 -18.82
N THR A 60 16.78 9.01 -19.30
CA THR A 60 17.62 10.01 -18.64
C THR A 60 17.02 11.42 -18.81
N PRO A 61 16.76 12.15 -17.71
CA PRO A 61 16.88 11.73 -16.31
C PRO A 61 15.89 10.61 -15.96
N TRP A 62 16.25 9.74 -14.99
CA TRP A 62 15.38 8.62 -14.59
C TRP A 62 14.09 9.12 -13.94
N ARG A 63 12.95 8.60 -14.42
CA ARG A 63 11.61 8.82 -13.87
C ARG A 63 10.70 7.66 -14.26
N PHE A 64 9.85 7.20 -13.35
CA PHE A 64 8.93 6.08 -13.59
C PHE A 64 7.82 6.46 -14.59
N ASP A 65 7.20 7.63 -14.48
CA ASP A 65 6.21 8.14 -15.44
C ASP A 65 6.70 8.10 -16.89
N ALA A 66 7.89 8.63 -17.14
CA ALA A 66 8.49 8.64 -18.47
C ALA A 66 8.70 7.22 -18.99
N ALA A 67 9.31 6.33 -18.20
CA ALA A 67 9.55 4.95 -18.58
C ALA A 67 8.24 4.20 -18.90
N ARG A 68 7.19 4.39 -18.09
CA ARG A 68 5.87 3.78 -18.31
C ARG A 68 5.21 4.27 -19.58
N ASN A 69 5.24 5.57 -19.86
CA ASN A 69 4.70 6.12 -21.11
C ASN A 69 5.46 5.56 -22.32
N ARG A 70 6.80 5.48 -22.26
CA ARG A 70 7.62 4.88 -23.33
C ARG A 70 7.30 3.39 -23.53
N SER A 71 6.97 2.65 -22.46
CA SER A 71 6.52 1.25 -22.56
C SER A 71 5.12 1.11 -23.15
N LEU A 72 4.21 2.04 -22.82
CA LEU A 72 2.84 2.08 -23.37
C LEU A 72 2.85 2.37 -24.89
N GLU A 73 3.79 3.19 -25.38
CA GLU A 73 3.97 3.43 -26.83
C GLU A 73 4.35 2.17 -27.63
N LEU A 74 4.81 1.10 -26.96
CA LEU A 74 5.07 -0.18 -27.62
C LEU A 74 3.79 -0.96 -27.89
N VAL A 75 2.71 -0.66 -27.15
CA VAL A 75 1.42 -1.32 -27.27
C VAL A 75 0.71 -0.81 -28.53
N PRO A 76 0.21 -1.72 -29.41
CA PRO A 76 -0.50 -1.34 -30.62
C PRO A 76 -1.67 -0.38 -30.38
N GLU A 77 -1.85 0.56 -31.30
CA GLU A 77 -2.92 1.58 -31.23
C GLU A 77 -4.34 1.00 -31.29
N ASP A 78 -4.49 -0.23 -31.80
CA ASP A 78 -5.74 -0.99 -31.89
C ASP A 78 -5.99 -1.90 -30.68
N ALA A 79 -5.19 -1.79 -29.60
CA ALA A 79 -5.48 -2.49 -28.34
C ALA A 79 -6.73 -1.91 -27.67
N ASP A 80 -7.58 -2.76 -27.13
CA ASP A 80 -8.76 -2.35 -26.37
C ASP A 80 -8.43 -2.16 -24.89
N ILE A 81 -7.68 -3.12 -24.32
CA ILE A 81 -7.37 -3.20 -22.89
C ILE A 81 -5.86 -3.27 -22.71
N CYS A 82 -5.30 -2.30 -21.99
CA CYS A 82 -3.89 -2.26 -21.61
C CYS A 82 -3.74 -2.60 -20.13
N VAL A 83 -2.86 -3.55 -19.82
CA VAL A 83 -2.60 -4.04 -18.46
C VAL A 83 -1.16 -3.71 -18.08
N CYS A 84 -0.96 -2.82 -17.12
CA CYS A 84 0.37 -2.46 -16.63
C CYS A 84 0.71 -3.17 -15.32
N THR A 85 1.81 -3.92 -15.30
CA THR A 85 2.32 -4.62 -14.11
C THR A 85 3.81 -4.38 -13.91
N ASP A 86 4.32 -4.73 -12.74
CA ASP A 86 5.75 -4.78 -12.43
C ASP A 86 6.28 -6.22 -12.58
N ILE A 87 7.56 -6.37 -12.94
CA ILE A 87 8.15 -7.69 -13.24
C ILE A 87 8.19 -8.60 -11.99
N ASP A 88 8.10 -8.04 -10.78
CA ASP A 88 7.99 -8.79 -9.53
C ASP A 88 6.54 -9.08 -9.10
N GLU A 89 5.55 -8.80 -9.97
CA GLU A 89 4.13 -9.08 -9.73
C GLU A 89 3.63 -10.32 -10.51
N VAL A 90 2.56 -10.95 -10.04
CA VAL A 90 1.99 -12.17 -10.65
C VAL A 90 0.47 -12.08 -10.68
N LEU A 91 -0.12 -12.21 -11.87
CA LEU A 91 -1.57 -12.34 -12.02
C LEU A 91 -2.02 -13.78 -11.79
N HIS A 92 -3.13 -13.94 -11.07
CA HIS A 92 -3.77 -15.25 -10.92
C HIS A 92 -4.50 -15.66 -12.20
N PRO A 93 -4.52 -16.96 -12.56
CA PRO A 93 -5.27 -17.43 -13.72
C PRO A 93 -6.75 -17.04 -13.70
N GLY A 94 -7.32 -16.77 -14.88
CA GLY A 94 -8.67 -16.27 -15.09
C GLY A 94 -8.77 -14.75 -15.07
N TRP A 95 -7.66 -14.03 -14.93
CA TRP A 95 -7.65 -12.57 -14.87
C TRP A 95 -8.18 -11.93 -16.15
N ARG A 96 -7.91 -12.49 -17.34
CA ARG A 96 -8.42 -11.92 -18.60
C ARG A 96 -9.93 -12.00 -18.67
N ALA A 97 -10.50 -13.15 -18.35
CA ALA A 97 -11.95 -13.35 -18.37
C ALA A 97 -12.66 -12.42 -17.38
N ALA A 98 -12.08 -12.20 -16.20
CA ALA A 98 -12.60 -11.24 -15.23
C ALA A 98 -12.49 -9.80 -15.73
N ALA A 99 -11.37 -9.43 -16.37
CA ALA A 99 -11.16 -8.11 -16.98
C ALA A 99 -12.18 -7.84 -18.09
N GLU A 100 -12.32 -8.73 -19.07
CA GLU A 100 -13.25 -8.58 -20.19
C GLU A 100 -14.71 -8.53 -19.72
N LYS A 101 -15.08 -9.33 -18.71
CA LYS A 101 -16.41 -9.27 -18.09
C LYS A 101 -16.68 -7.88 -17.51
N ALA A 102 -15.73 -7.33 -16.75
CA ALA A 102 -15.87 -5.98 -16.21
C ALA A 102 -15.90 -4.92 -17.32
N TRP A 103 -15.02 -5.07 -18.31
CA TRP A 103 -14.87 -4.17 -19.46
C TRP A 103 -16.14 -4.07 -20.30
N SER A 104 -16.84 -5.19 -20.49
CA SER A 104 -18.10 -5.25 -21.26
C SER A 104 -19.22 -4.38 -20.70
N ASN A 105 -19.10 -3.92 -19.45
CA ASN A 105 -20.01 -2.93 -18.86
C ASN A 105 -19.65 -1.48 -19.22
N GLY A 106 -18.71 -1.28 -20.16
CA GLY A 106 -18.26 0.02 -20.63
C GLY A 106 -17.24 0.69 -19.71
N ALA A 107 -16.29 -0.07 -19.17
CA ALA A 107 -15.19 0.50 -18.40
C ALA A 107 -14.19 1.23 -19.33
N ASP A 108 -13.61 2.31 -18.84
CA ASP A 108 -12.41 2.94 -19.41
C ASP A 108 -11.16 2.60 -18.58
N MET A 109 -11.36 2.26 -17.30
CA MET A 109 -10.33 1.77 -16.39
C MET A 109 -10.92 0.80 -15.37
N LEU A 110 -10.18 -0.26 -15.05
CA LEU A 110 -10.56 -1.24 -14.04
C LEU A 110 -9.81 -1.05 -12.74
N ARG A 111 -10.56 -1.27 -11.65
CA ARG A 111 -10.07 -1.41 -10.29
C ARG A 111 -10.05 -2.87 -9.88
N TYR A 112 -8.96 -3.38 -9.35
CA TYR A 112 -8.85 -4.80 -9.01
C TYR A 112 -8.00 -5.04 -7.77
N ARG A 113 -8.15 -6.23 -7.18
CA ARG A 113 -7.54 -6.62 -5.91
C ARG A 113 -6.04 -6.84 -6.09
N TYR A 114 -5.26 -6.28 -5.18
CA TYR A 114 -3.81 -6.34 -5.17
C TYR A 114 -3.29 -6.70 -3.78
N THR A 115 -2.47 -7.74 -3.71
CA THR A 115 -1.73 -8.15 -2.51
C THR A 115 -0.33 -7.54 -2.58
N TRP A 116 -0.07 -6.50 -1.80
CA TRP A 116 1.21 -5.78 -1.83
C TRP A 116 2.34 -6.55 -1.14
N ASN A 117 2.03 -7.37 -0.15
CA ASN A 117 3.00 -8.25 0.48
C ASN A 117 2.34 -9.44 1.15
N PHE A 118 3.16 -10.42 1.51
CA PHE A 118 2.78 -11.60 2.27
C PHE A 118 3.48 -11.59 3.64
N ASN A 119 2.84 -12.21 4.62
CA ASN A 119 3.42 -12.46 5.93
C ASN A 119 4.36 -13.68 5.87
N GLU A 120 5.15 -13.90 6.92
CA GLU A 120 6.11 -15.02 6.97
C GLU A 120 5.46 -16.41 6.85
N ASP A 121 4.21 -16.54 7.27
CA ASP A 121 3.42 -17.77 7.16
C ASP A 121 2.78 -17.99 5.77
N GLY A 122 3.02 -17.07 4.83
CA GLY A 122 2.48 -17.08 3.47
C GLY A 122 1.05 -16.52 3.36
N SER A 123 0.44 -16.07 4.46
CA SER A 123 -0.85 -15.36 4.40
C SER A 123 -0.69 -13.95 3.83
N GLU A 124 -1.79 -13.38 3.33
CA GLU A 124 -1.80 -12.03 2.76
C GLU A 124 -1.58 -10.96 3.84
N GLY A 125 -0.64 -10.05 3.60
CA GLY A 125 -0.36 -8.92 4.48
C GLY A 125 -1.26 -7.73 4.18
N THR A 126 -0.74 -6.80 3.38
CA THR A 126 -1.45 -5.60 2.94
C THR A 126 -2.14 -5.87 1.62
N VAL A 127 -3.47 -5.67 1.61
CA VAL A 127 -4.32 -5.86 0.44
C VAL A 127 -5.11 -4.58 0.20
N PHE A 128 -5.10 -4.10 -1.03
CA PHE A 128 -5.92 -2.97 -1.45
C PHE A 128 -6.30 -3.11 -2.92
N TYR A 129 -7.13 -2.19 -3.41
CA TYR A 129 -7.44 -2.13 -4.83
C TYR A 129 -6.52 -1.15 -5.56
N ILE A 130 -6.07 -1.51 -6.76
CA ILE A 130 -5.28 -0.66 -7.66
C ILE A 130 -5.96 -0.48 -9.02
N ASP A 131 -5.49 0.52 -9.77
CA ASP A 131 -6.07 0.96 -11.03
C ASP A 131 -4.99 1.06 -12.11
N LYS A 132 -4.56 -0.08 -12.66
CA LYS A 132 -3.53 -0.14 -13.73
C LYS A 132 -3.98 -0.90 -15.00
N ILE A 133 -5.27 -1.20 -15.14
CA ILE A 133 -5.85 -1.78 -16.36
C ILE A 133 -6.75 -0.72 -16.99
N HIS A 134 -6.43 -0.27 -18.20
CA HIS A 134 -7.02 0.93 -18.79
C HIS A 134 -7.15 0.85 -20.31
N ALA A 135 -7.96 1.76 -20.88
CA ALA A 135 -8.11 1.85 -22.32
C ALA A 135 -6.79 2.30 -22.94
N ARG A 136 -6.50 1.85 -24.17
CA ARG A 136 -5.26 2.26 -24.86
C ARG A 136 -5.12 3.77 -24.99
N HIS A 137 -6.24 4.47 -25.15
CA HIS A 137 -6.31 5.91 -25.41
C HIS A 137 -6.88 6.68 -24.24
N GLY A 138 -6.53 7.98 -24.15
CA GLY A 138 -7.07 8.90 -23.16
C GLY A 138 -6.43 8.85 -21.79
N PHE A 139 -5.35 8.06 -21.61
CA PHE A 139 -4.62 7.98 -20.35
C PHE A 139 -3.11 8.15 -20.56
N LYS A 140 -2.48 8.78 -19.57
CA LYS A 140 -1.03 8.98 -19.51
C LYS A 140 -0.50 8.77 -18.11
N TRP A 141 0.68 8.18 -17.98
CA TRP A 141 1.35 8.08 -16.69
C TRP A 141 1.92 9.43 -16.28
N VAL A 142 1.65 9.83 -15.04
CA VAL A 142 2.18 11.05 -14.43
C VAL A 142 2.86 10.74 -13.10
N ASN A 143 3.70 11.67 -12.66
CA ASN A 143 4.55 11.64 -11.46
C ASN A 143 5.85 10.82 -11.60
N PRO A 144 7.02 11.40 -11.25
CA PRO A 144 8.30 10.71 -11.42
C PRO A 144 8.45 9.42 -10.58
N VAL A 145 7.65 9.25 -9.53
CA VAL A 145 7.54 8.06 -8.68
C VAL A 145 6.14 8.04 -8.06
N HIS A 146 5.66 6.87 -7.65
CA HIS A 146 4.25 6.65 -7.28
C HIS A 146 3.33 7.09 -8.42
N GLU A 147 3.71 6.66 -9.63
CA GLU A 147 3.07 7.04 -10.87
C GLU A 147 1.63 6.54 -10.94
N VAL A 148 0.78 7.34 -11.58
CA VAL A 148 -0.64 7.04 -11.75
C VAL A 148 -1.07 7.38 -13.17
N LEU A 149 -2.16 6.77 -13.62
CA LEU A 149 -2.81 7.14 -14.87
C LEU A 149 -3.66 8.41 -14.65
N GLU A 150 -3.31 9.47 -15.37
CA GLU A 150 -4.12 10.68 -15.52
C GLU A 150 -4.96 10.55 -16.79
N TYR A 151 -6.25 10.90 -16.69
CA TYR A 151 -7.15 10.93 -17.84
C TYR A 151 -6.99 12.25 -18.60
N GLU A 152 -6.66 12.16 -19.89
CA GLU A 152 -6.42 13.30 -20.78
C GLU A 152 -7.66 13.75 -21.56
N GLY A 153 -8.79 13.03 -21.43
CA GLY A 153 -10.04 13.36 -22.11
C GLY A 153 -10.88 14.41 -21.38
N GLU A 154 -11.92 14.89 -22.06
CA GLU A 154 -12.91 15.79 -21.43
C GLU A 154 -13.84 15.02 -20.49
N GLY A 155 -14.20 15.64 -19.37
CA GLY A 155 -15.15 15.09 -18.41
C GLY A 155 -14.57 13.99 -17.51
N SER A 156 -15.37 12.97 -17.23
CA SER A 156 -15.02 11.85 -16.37
C SER A 156 -14.99 10.55 -17.16
N PHE A 157 -14.09 9.65 -16.79
CA PHE A 157 -14.05 8.29 -17.34
C PHE A 157 -14.80 7.30 -16.44
N ARG A 158 -15.21 6.17 -16.99
CA ARG A 158 -15.94 5.11 -16.28
C ARG A 158 -14.96 4.14 -15.63
N HIS A 159 -15.05 4.07 -14.32
CA HIS A 159 -14.23 3.22 -13.48
C HIS A 159 -15.05 2.05 -12.93
N ILE A 160 -14.61 0.82 -13.16
CA ILE A 160 -15.36 -0.39 -12.79
C ILE A 160 -14.48 -1.33 -11.97
N ILE A 161 -15.03 -1.86 -10.88
CA ILE A 161 -14.35 -2.91 -10.10
C ILE A 161 -14.43 -4.24 -10.87
N ALA A 162 -13.26 -4.81 -11.18
CA ALA A 162 -13.12 -6.10 -11.81
C ALA A 162 -12.97 -7.20 -10.74
N GLU A 163 -14.12 -7.73 -10.30
CA GLU A 163 -14.17 -8.85 -9.37
C GLU A 163 -13.55 -10.11 -9.98
N GLY A 164 -12.72 -10.80 -9.19
CA GLY A 164 -12.04 -12.03 -9.61
C GLY A 164 -10.63 -11.83 -10.15
N ILE A 165 -10.17 -10.59 -10.37
CA ILE A 165 -8.76 -10.31 -10.64
C ILE A 165 -8.00 -10.23 -9.32
N GLN A 166 -6.87 -10.94 -9.24
CA GLN A 166 -5.90 -10.86 -8.16
C GLN A 166 -4.49 -10.71 -8.75
N LEU A 167 -3.79 -9.65 -8.30
CA LEU A 167 -2.39 -9.40 -8.60
C LEU A 167 -1.58 -9.47 -7.29
N ASP A 168 -0.54 -10.28 -7.27
CA ASP A 168 0.31 -10.47 -6.09
C ASP A 168 1.69 -9.86 -6.32
N HIS A 169 2.16 -9.03 -5.40
CA HIS A 169 3.51 -8.47 -5.40
C HIS A 169 4.46 -9.35 -4.60
N LEU A 170 5.44 -9.93 -5.30
CA LEU A 170 6.43 -10.85 -4.75
C LEU A 170 7.82 -10.19 -4.78
N ALA A 171 7.89 -9.03 -4.13
CA ALA A 171 9.03 -8.14 -4.10
C ALA A 171 10.29 -8.80 -3.50
N ASP A 172 11.45 -8.30 -3.91
CA ASP A 172 12.71 -8.59 -3.23
C ASP A 172 13.03 -7.50 -2.21
N ALA A 173 13.03 -7.89 -0.94
CA ALA A 173 13.33 -7.03 0.18
C ALA A 173 14.77 -6.46 0.15
N SER A 174 15.70 -7.05 -0.62
CA SER A 174 17.06 -6.53 -0.73
C SER A 174 17.20 -5.36 -1.71
N LYS A 175 16.16 -5.03 -2.50
CA LYS A 175 16.22 -3.89 -3.42
C LYS A 175 16.10 -2.57 -2.66
N SER A 176 17.11 -1.70 -2.87
CA SER A 176 17.11 -0.37 -2.27
C SER A 176 16.01 0.52 -2.85
N ARG A 177 15.26 1.17 -1.97
CA ARG A 177 14.30 2.23 -2.31
C ARG A 177 14.89 3.63 -2.20
N ALA A 178 16.21 3.77 -2.07
CA ALA A 178 16.88 5.05 -1.85
C ALA A 178 16.61 6.10 -2.95
N GLN A 179 16.26 5.67 -4.16
CA GLN A 179 15.93 6.57 -5.28
C GLN A 179 14.59 7.32 -5.11
N TYR A 180 13.72 6.91 -4.17
CA TYR A 180 12.35 7.43 -4.08
C TYR A 180 12.33 8.86 -3.54
N LEU A 181 13.15 9.18 -2.55
CA LEU A 181 13.16 10.51 -1.94
C LEU A 181 13.51 11.63 -2.94
N PRO A 182 14.61 11.56 -3.72
CA PRO A 182 14.90 12.58 -4.73
C PRO A 182 13.81 12.71 -5.81
N LEU A 183 13.15 11.62 -6.18
CA LEU A 183 12.04 11.63 -7.15
C LEU A 183 10.78 12.28 -6.58
N LEU A 184 10.47 12.05 -5.29
CA LEU A 184 9.37 12.73 -4.59
C LEU A 184 9.64 14.23 -4.41
N GLU A 185 10.86 14.61 -4.01
CA GLU A 185 11.27 16.02 -3.92
C GLU A 185 11.16 16.71 -5.29
N MET A 186 11.56 16.03 -6.37
CA MET A 186 11.37 16.51 -7.74
C MET A 186 9.88 16.64 -8.08
N SER A 187 9.06 15.64 -7.77
CA SER A 187 7.64 15.64 -8.09
C SER A 187 6.90 16.81 -7.44
N VAL A 188 7.14 17.07 -6.15
CA VAL A 188 6.50 18.17 -5.43
C VAL A 188 7.02 19.53 -5.89
N ARG A 189 8.29 19.61 -6.31
CA ARG A 189 8.86 20.83 -6.90
C ARG A 189 8.20 21.19 -8.23
N GLU A 190 7.95 20.18 -9.08
CA GLU A 190 7.33 20.36 -10.39
C GLU A 190 5.82 20.62 -10.30
N ASN A 191 5.14 19.97 -9.35
CA ASN A 191 3.71 20.17 -9.10
C ASN A 191 3.43 20.28 -7.59
N PRO A 192 3.57 21.49 -7.00
CA PRO A 192 3.41 21.70 -5.55
C PRO A 192 1.96 21.55 -5.05
N GLU A 193 0.99 21.47 -5.96
CA GLU A 193 -0.43 21.32 -5.62
C GLU A 193 -0.95 19.87 -5.76
N ASN A 194 -0.06 18.92 -6.08
CA ASN A 194 -0.37 17.48 -6.01
C ASN A 194 -0.36 17.01 -4.54
N ASP A 195 -1.55 16.86 -3.95
CA ASP A 195 -1.70 16.49 -2.54
C ASP A 195 -1.16 15.10 -2.23
N ARG A 196 -1.42 14.12 -3.10
CA ARG A 196 -0.96 12.75 -2.94
C ARG A 196 0.58 12.66 -2.85
N ASN A 197 1.28 13.40 -3.71
CA ASN A 197 2.75 13.40 -3.68
C ASN A 197 3.30 14.25 -2.53
N MET A 198 2.57 15.26 -2.06
CA MET A 198 2.88 15.95 -0.81
C MET A 198 2.78 14.99 0.39
N HIS A 199 1.72 14.16 0.46
CA HIS A 199 1.58 13.11 1.48
C HIS A 199 2.74 12.11 1.42
N TYR A 200 3.03 11.56 0.24
CA TYR A 200 4.12 10.60 0.09
C TYR A 200 5.50 11.19 0.41
N LEU A 201 5.79 12.44 0.02
CA LEU A 201 7.05 13.10 0.37
C LEU A 201 7.20 13.24 1.89
N GLY A 202 6.15 13.67 2.59
CA GLY A 202 6.16 13.79 4.04
C GLY A 202 6.37 12.44 4.74
N ARG A 203 5.73 11.38 4.26
CA ARG A 203 5.96 10.00 4.71
C ARG A 203 7.40 9.55 4.45
N GLU A 204 7.95 9.89 3.29
CA GLU A 204 9.32 9.50 2.95
C GLU A 204 10.34 10.19 3.87
N TYR A 205 10.15 11.49 4.18
CA TYR A 205 10.95 12.18 5.18
C TYR A 205 10.87 11.51 6.56
N MET A 206 9.70 11.00 6.96
CA MET A 206 9.55 10.22 8.19
C MET A 206 10.43 8.97 8.18
N PHE A 207 10.45 8.20 7.09
CA PHE A 207 11.30 7.00 6.97
C PHE A 207 12.79 7.33 7.01
N TYR A 208 13.20 8.51 6.54
CA TYR A 208 14.57 9.01 6.63
C TYR A 208 14.92 9.66 7.97
N GLY A 209 13.98 9.74 8.92
CA GLY A 209 14.18 10.43 10.19
C GLY A 209 14.34 11.95 10.07
N ARG A 210 13.97 12.54 8.93
CA ARG A 210 13.92 13.99 8.71
C ARG A 210 12.64 14.56 9.32
N TRP A 211 12.56 14.50 10.65
CA TRP A 211 11.33 14.75 11.40
C TRP A 211 10.71 16.13 11.16
N ASN A 212 11.52 17.19 11.15
CA ASN A 212 11.02 18.55 10.90
C ASN A 212 10.49 18.72 9.47
N ASP A 213 11.15 18.12 8.48
CA ASP A 213 10.70 18.15 7.09
C ASP A 213 9.40 17.36 6.93
N CYS A 214 9.31 16.18 7.54
CA CYS A 214 8.07 15.40 7.63
C CYS A 214 6.92 16.24 8.19
N ILE A 215 7.10 16.88 9.35
CA ILE A 215 6.06 17.70 9.98
C ILE A 215 5.64 18.86 9.08
N ALA A 216 6.60 19.61 8.52
CA ALA A 216 6.32 20.74 7.65
C ALA A 216 5.56 20.32 6.37
N THR A 217 6.04 19.28 5.69
CA THR A 217 5.44 18.76 4.46
C THR A 217 4.04 18.20 4.69
N LEU A 218 3.82 17.44 5.76
CA LEU A 218 2.51 16.87 6.05
C LEU A 218 1.51 17.91 6.57
N LYS A 219 1.96 18.94 7.30
CA LYS A 219 1.11 20.10 7.62
C LYS A 219 0.67 20.82 6.35
N ARG A 220 1.59 21.01 5.38
CA ARG A 220 1.24 21.57 4.07
C ARG A 220 0.20 20.71 3.36
N HIS A 221 0.37 19.38 3.31
CA HIS A 221 -0.63 18.46 2.75
C HIS A 221 -2.02 18.69 3.36
N LEU A 222 -2.12 18.79 4.69
CA LEU A 222 -3.40 18.94 5.39
C LEU A 222 -4.11 20.27 5.11
N GLU A 223 -3.38 21.31 4.69
CA GLU A 223 -3.90 22.63 4.30
C GLU A 223 -4.35 22.70 2.82
N MET A 224 -4.00 21.71 2.00
CA MET A 224 -4.32 21.70 0.57
C MET A 224 -5.81 21.46 0.35
N LYS A 225 -6.41 22.21 -0.59
CA LYS A 225 -7.83 22.07 -0.92
C LYS A 225 -8.15 20.76 -1.65
N SER A 226 -7.18 20.20 -2.37
CA SER A 226 -7.27 18.91 -3.06
C SER A 226 -7.16 17.72 -2.11
N ALA A 227 -6.51 17.88 -0.96
CA ALA A 227 -6.37 16.86 0.08
C ALA A 227 -7.68 16.62 0.83
N VAL A 228 -8.65 15.98 0.17
CA VAL A 228 -10.01 15.72 0.70
C VAL A 228 -10.21 14.28 1.19
N TRP A 229 -9.32 13.36 0.82
CA TRP A 229 -9.46 11.96 1.22
C TRP A 229 -9.05 11.74 2.68
N ARG A 230 -10.06 11.46 3.51
CA ARG A 230 -9.93 11.36 4.97
C ARG A 230 -8.91 10.33 5.44
N ASP A 231 -8.75 9.20 4.73
CA ASP A 231 -7.78 8.17 5.11
C ASP A 231 -6.34 8.70 5.00
N GLU A 232 -5.98 9.32 3.87
CA GLU A 232 -4.65 9.91 3.66
C GLU A 232 -4.37 11.06 4.62
N ARG A 233 -5.38 11.92 4.86
CA ARG A 233 -5.29 13.00 5.84
C ARG A 233 -5.04 12.45 7.25
N SER A 234 -5.80 11.43 7.67
CA SER A 234 -5.60 10.76 8.96
C SER A 234 -4.20 10.14 9.06
N ALA A 235 -3.71 9.50 8.00
CA ALA A 235 -2.36 8.98 7.94
C ALA A 235 -1.28 10.07 8.05
N SER A 236 -1.43 11.20 7.36
CA SER A 236 -0.53 12.35 7.53
C SER A 236 -0.50 12.84 8.99
N MET A 237 -1.64 12.92 9.66
CA MET A 237 -1.71 13.30 11.07
C MET A 237 -0.98 12.29 11.97
N ARG A 238 -1.13 10.98 11.72
CA ARG A 238 -0.38 9.94 12.44
C ARG A 238 1.13 10.03 12.19
N PHE A 239 1.55 10.27 10.96
CA PHE A 239 2.98 10.42 10.63
C PHE A 239 3.60 11.67 11.28
N ILE A 240 2.85 12.77 11.38
CA ILE A 240 3.24 13.94 12.19
C ILE A 240 3.38 13.53 13.65
N ALA A 241 2.43 12.78 14.21
CA ALA A 241 2.51 12.32 15.61
C ALA A 241 3.74 11.44 15.89
N ARG A 242 4.08 10.54 14.96
CA ARG A 242 5.31 9.72 15.03
C ARG A 242 6.57 10.61 15.03
N ALA A 243 6.61 11.62 14.15
CA ALA A 243 7.73 12.57 14.10
C ALA A 243 7.83 13.42 15.38
N CYS A 244 6.71 13.92 15.92
CA CYS A 244 6.66 14.61 17.22
C CYS A 244 7.17 13.71 18.36
N THR A 245 6.75 12.45 18.38
CA THR A 245 7.24 11.46 19.36
C THR A 245 8.75 11.27 19.27
N ALA A 246 9.30 11.16 18.06
CA ALA A 246 10.74 11.04 17.83
C ALA A 246 11.53 12.30 18.26
N LEU A 247 10.89 13.47 18.25
CA LEU A 247 11.43 14.73 18.78
C LEU A 247 11.13 14.92 20.28
N ASN A 248 10.59 13.91 20.96
CA ASN A 248 10.20 13.93 22.37
C ASN A 248 9.11 14.97 22.71
N ASP A 249 8.32 15.41 21.73
CA ASP A 249 7.14 16.27 21.93
C ASP A 249 5.87 15.40 22.04
N ILE A 250 5.75 14.74 23.19
CA ILE A 250 4.69 13.75 23.44
C ILE A 250 3.29 14.38 23.47
N ALA A 251 3.19 15.62 23.95
CA ALA A 251 1.91 16.32 24.03
C ALA A 251 1.37 16.69 22.63
N GLU A 252 2.23 17.19 21.75
CA GLU A 252 1.85 17.49 20.38
C GLU A 252 1.55 16.20 19.60
N ALA A 253 2.33 15.14 19.82
CA ALA A 253 2.05 13.83 19.23
C ALA A 253 0.64 13.34 19.58
N GLU A 254 0.26 13.39 20.86
CA GLU A 254 -1.08 13.00 21.31
C GLU A 254 -2.17 13.90 20.66
N SER A 255 -1.95 15.21 20.56
CA SER A 255 -2.88 16.13 19.89
C SER A 255 -3.15 15.73 18.44
N TRP A 256 -2.09 15.37 17.69
CA TRP A 256 -2.22 14.90 16.31
C TRP A 256 -2.94 13.57 16.19
N LEU A 257 -2.73 12.65 17.13
CA LEU A 257 -3.47 11.38 17.15
C LEU A 257 -4.96 11.58 17.39
N TYR A 258 -5.36 12.49 18.29
CA TYR A 258 -6.78 12.85 18.45
C TYR A 258 -7.38 13.43 17.18
N ARG A 259 -6.64 14.30 16.47
CA ARG A 259 -7.07 14.83 15.16
C ARG A 259 -7.19 13.71 14.13
N ALA A 260 -6.24 12.78 14.08
CA ALA A 260 -6.27 11.64 13.16
C ALA A 260 -7.50 10.75 13.38
N ALA A 261 -7.82 10.46 14.65
CA ALA A 261 -8.98 9.68 15.04
C ALA A 261 -10.31 10.40 14.71
N ALA A 262 -10.36 11.72 14.88
CA ALA A 262 -11.51 12.53 14.47
C ALA A 262 -11.65 12.61 12.93
N GLU A 263 -10.53 12.69 12.22
CA GLU A 263 -10.46 12.77 10.76
C GLU A 263 -10.93 11.46 10.12
N ALA A 264 -10.58 10.28 10.64
CA ALA A 264 -11.05 8.99 10.10
C ALA A 264 -11.41 7.99 11.23
N PRO A 265 -12.55 8.17 11.91
CA PRO A 265 -12.91 7.36 13.08
C PRO A 265 -13.24 5.90 12.75
N TYR A 266 -13.43 5.58 11.48
CA TYR A 266 -13.68 4.23 10.95
C TYR A 266 -12.39 3.46 10.62
N LEU A 267 -11.21 4.06 10.80
CA LEU A 267 -9.91 3.40 10.67
C LEU A 267 -9.42 2.92 12.04
N ARG A 268 -8.79 1.75 12.11
CA ARG A 268 -8.21 1.22 13.37
C ARG A 268 -6.92 1.90 13.75
N GLU A 269 -6.14 2.28 12.75
CA GLU A 269 -4.78 2.80 12.84
C GLU A 269 -4.64 3.96 13.85
N PRO A 270 -5.45 5.05 13.80
CA PRO A 270 -5.33 6.12 14.78
C PRO A 270 -5.67 5.68 16.20
N TRP A 271 -6.64 4.77 16.37
CA TRP A 271 -7.00 4.24 17.69
C TRP A 271 -5.90 3.35 18.28
N ILE A 272 -5.22 2.55 17.46
CA ILE A 272 -4.11 1.71 17.92
C ILE A 272 -2.89 2.55 18.31
N GLU A 273 -2.59 3.62 17.58
CA GLU A 273 -1.53 4.55 17.99
C GLU A 273 -1.89 5.31 19.28
N LEU A 274 -3.15 5.71 19.46
CA LEU A 274 -3.63 6.27 20.73
C LEU A 274 -3.49 5.27 21.89
N ALA A 275 -3.81 3.99 21.67
CA ALA A 275 -3.64 2.95 22.67
C ALA A 275 -2.16 2.78 23.08
N GLY A 276 -1.25 2.77 22.10
CA GLY A 276 0.19 2.72 22.36
C GLY A 276 0.72 3.95 23.09
N ASN A 277 0.25 5.14 22.72
CA ASN A 277 0.61 6.38 23.41
C ASN A 277 0.12 6.40 24.87
N ALA A 278 -1.13 6.00 25.11
CA ALA A 278 -1.70 5.89 26.46
C ALA A 278 -0.91 4.87 27.30
N TYR A 279 -0.56 3.72 26.71
CA TYR A 279 0.23 2.69 27.37
C TYR A 279 1.61 3.18 27.79
N ALA A 280 2.30 3.91 26.91
CA ALA A 280 3.61 4.50 27.21
C ALA A 280 3.55 5.50 28.39
N ARG A 281 2.41 6.15 28.60
CA ARG A 281 2.14 7.05 29.72
C ARG A 281 1.56 6.36 30.96
N GLN A 282 1.41 5.03 30.93
CA GLN A 282 0.76 4.23 31.98
C GLN A 282 -0.71 4.59 32.21
N ASP A 283 -1.37 5.20 31.23
CA ASP A 283 -2.82 5.40 31.21
C ASP A 283 -3.50 4.11 30.72
N PHE A 284 -3.68 3.17 31.64
CA PHE A 284 -4.20 1.84 31.31
C PHE A 284 -5.69 1.84 30.97
N GLU A 285 -6.48 2.76 31.53
CA GLU A 285 -7.89 2.95 31.13
C GLU A 285 -7.98 3.53 29.71
N GLY A 286 -7.14 4.53 29.38
CA GLY A 286 -7.02 5.06 28.03
C GLY A 286 -6.55 3.99 27.03
N THR A 287 -5.54 3.21 27.39
CA THR A 287 -5.03 2.08 26.60
C THR A 287 -6.17 1.12 26.24
N LEU A 288 -6.95 0.70 27.25
CA LEU A 288 -8.08 -0.19 27.06
C LEU A 288 -9.16 0.45 26.17
N TYR A 289 -9.53 1.69 26.46
CA TYR A 289 -10.57 2.41 25.72
C TYR A 289 -10.25 2.47 24.22
N PHE A 290 -9.05 2.91 23.86
CA PHE A 290 -8.65 3.04 22.46
C PHE A 290 -8.49 1.69 21.76
N ALA A 291 -7.96 0.67 22.44
CA ALA A 291 -7.88 -0.68 21.91
C ALA A 291 -9.28 -1.26 21.59
N LEU A 292 -10.25 -1.07 22.49
CA LEU A 292 -11.64 -1.49 22.27
C LEU A 292 -12.31 -0.68 21.14
N LYS A 293 -12.01 0.61 21.00
CA LYS A 293 -12.47 1.43 19.87
C LYS A 293 -11.97 0.88 18.53
N ALA A 294 -10.70 0.46 18.46
CA ALA A 294 -10.16 -0.20 17.28
C ALA A 294 -10.86 -1.55 17.02
N LEU A 295 -11.01 -2.39 18.04
CA LEU A 295 -11.64 -3.71 17.91
C LEU A 295 -13.11 -3.65 17.47
N ALA A 296 -13.83 -2.57 17.80
CA ALA A 296 -15.21 -2.36 17.34
C ALA A 296 -15.33 -2.10 15.82
N ILE A 297 -14.21 -1.82 15.13
CA ILE A 297 -14.18 -1.65 13.68
C ILE A 297 -13.89 -3.01 13.06
N GLU A 298 -14.90 -3.67 12.52
CA GLU A 298 -14.78 -5.08 12.06
C GLU A 298 -14.37 -5.21 10.58
N THR A 299 -14.60 -4.18 9.77
CA THR A 299 -14.32 -4.22 8.32
C THR A 299 -13.03 -3.50 8.00
N ARG A 300 -12.05 -4.22 7.45
CA ARG A 300 -10.79 -3.64 6.95
C ARG A 300 -11.04 -2.91 5.64
N PRO A 301 -10.80 -1.60 5.56
CA PRO A 301 -10.84 -0.89 4.28
C PRO A 301 -9.77 -1.45 3.36
N LYS A 302 -10.09 -1.62 2.08
CA LYS A 302 -9.15 -2.13 1.07
C LYS A 302 -8.37 -0.98 0.45
N THR A 303 -7.72 -0.20 1.31
CA THR A 303 -6.92 0.99 0.95
C THR A 303 -5.48 0.79 1.40
N TYR A 304 -4.54 1.43 0.68
CA TYR A 304 -3.11 1.30 0.97
C TYR A 304 -2.70 1.95 2.31
N ILE A 305 -3.61 2.67 2.96
CA ILE A 305 -3.39 3.31 4.27
C ILE A 305 -3.47 2.32 5.42
N THR A 306 -4.08 1.14 5.21
CA THR A 306 -4.22 0.16 6.29
C THR A 306 -2.88 -0.47 6.67
N GLU A 307 -2.63 -0.56 7.97
CA GLU A 307 -1.37 -1.10 8.50
C GLU A 307 -1.61 -2.47 9.14
N PRO A 308 -0.82 -3.52 8.80
CA PRO A 308 -1.02 -4.88 9.30
C PRO A 308 -1.12 -4.96 10.83
N ALA A 309 -0.31 -4.19 11.56
CA ALA A 309 -0.31 -4.18 13.02
C ALA A 309 -1.69 -3.84 13.62
N ALA A 310 -2.44 -2.92 13.01
CA ALA A 310 -3.76 -2.52 13.51
C ALA A 310 -4.85 -3.60 13.29
N TRP A 311 -4.57 -4.60 12.45
CA TRP A 311 -5.46 -5.71 12.12
C TRP A 311 -4.94 -7.06 12.62
N GLY A 312 -3.70 -7.11 13.11
CA GLY A 312 -3.03 -8.26 13.72
C GLY A 312 -3.24 -8.35 15.24
N ALA A 313 -2.19 -8.69 15.98
CA ALA A 313 -2.28 -8.92 17.43
C ALA A 313 -2.39 -7.63 18.26
N ALA A 314 -1.90 -6.49 17.76
CA ALA A 314 -1.76 -5.27 18.56
C ALA A 314 -3.05 -4.78 19.25
N PRO A 315 -4.24 -4.76 18.61
CA PRO A 315 -5.48 -4.37 19.29
C PRO A 315 -5.81 -5.26 20.50
N TYR A 316 -5.56 -6.57 20.37
CA TYR A 316 -5.83 -7.54 21.42
C TYR A 316 -4.80 -7.45 22.54
N ASP A 317 -3.52 -7.25 22.20
CA ASP A 317 -2.45 -7.08 23.18
C ASP A 317 -2.65 -5.81 24.02
N TYR A 318 -2.96 -4.66 23.40
CA TYR A 318 -3.27 -3.44 24.16
C TYR A 318 -4.52 -3.60 25.03
N ALA A 319 -5.57 -4.24 24.53
CA ALA A 319 -6.76 -4.53 25.34
C ALA A 319 -6.42 -5.45 26.51
N SER A 320 -5.59 -6.47 26.30
CA SER A 320 -5.12 -7.39 27.35
C SER A 320 -4.37 -6.64 28.46
N LEU A 321 -3.39 -5.81 28.08
CA LEU A 321 -2.62 -4.99 29.02
C LEU A 321 -3.52 -4.02 29.77
N GLY A 322 -4.43 -3.34 29.07
CA GLY A 322 -5.40 -2.42 29.66
C GLY A 322 -6.28 -3.11 30.71
N TYR A 323 -6.86 -4.27 30.40
CA TYR A 323 -7.64 -5.06 31.35
C TYR A 323 -6.80 -5.56 32.53
N PHE A 324 -5.57 -6.02 32.28
CA PHE A 324 -4.69 -6.56 33.32
C PHE A 324 -4.34 -5.51 34.38
N TYR A 325 -3.82 -4.35 33.95
CA TYR A 325 -3.38 -3.30 34.87
C TYR A 325 -4.52 -2.58 35.59
N THR A 326 -5.76 -2.80 35.16
CA THR A 326 -6.97 -2.26 35.80
C THR A 326 -7.74 -3.32 36.59
N GLY A 327 -7.13 -4.50 36.82
CA GLY A 327 -7.65 -5.54 37.70
C GLY A 327 -8.66 -6.51 37.08
N ARG A 328 -8.97 -6.38 35.79
CA ARG A 328 -9.94 -7.20 35.04
C ARG A 328 -9.27 -8.41 34.40
N LYS A 329 -8.70 -9.28 35.23
CA LYS A 329 -7.75 -10.32 34.80
C LYS A 329 -8.37 -11.40 33.89
N LYS A 330 -9.64 -11.75 34.10
CA LYS A 330 -10.34 -12.75 33.26
C LYS A 330 -10.46 -12.24 31.82
N GLU A 331 -10.86 -10.99 31.65
CA GLU A 331 -10.95 -10.31 30.36
C GLU A 331 -9.56 -10.11 29.74
N ALA A 332 -8.55 -9.82 30.56
CA ALA A 332 -7.17 -9.71 30.12
C ALA A 332 -6.66 -11.01 29.49
N LEU A 333 -6.96 -12.16 30.10
CA LEU A 333 -6.55 -13.47 29.60
C LEU A 333 -7.19 -13.78 28.25
N ILE A 334 -8.50 -13.54 28.11
CA ILE A 334 -9.23 -13.72 26.83
C ILE A 334 -8.60 -12.90 25.71
N MET A 335 -8.22 -11.65 25.99
CA MET A 335 -7.57 -10.81 24.99
C MET A 335 -6.11 -11.24 24.71
N ALA A 336 -5.38 -11.73 25.72
CA ALA A 336 -4.03 -12.26 25.54
C ALA A 336 -4.03 -13.51 24.64
N GLU A 337 -4.99 -14.42 24.84
CA GLU A 337 -5.16 -15.60 24.00
C GLU A 337 -5.42 -15.21 22.55
N LYS A 338 -6.33 -14.26 22.31
CA LYS A 338 -6.59 -13.73 20.95
C LYS A 338 -5.35 -13.08 20.32
N ALA A 339 -4.54 -12.36 21.10
CA ALA A 339 -3.28 -11.79 20.60
C ALA A 339 -2.31 -12.89 20.16
N VAL A 340 -2.17 -13.97 20.94
CA VAL A 340 -1.35 -15.14 20.58
C VAL A 340 -1.93 -15.89 19.38
N GLU A 341 -3.25 -16.04 19.26
CA GLU A 341 -3.87 -16.65 18.08
C GLU A 341 -3.53 -15.89 16.78
N LYS A 342 -3.39 -14.55 16.86
CA LYS A 342 -3.00 -13.72 15.72
C LYS A 342 -1.53 -13.82 15.36
N GLU A 343 -0.66 -13.98 16.34
CA GLU A 343 0.79 -14.09 16.15
C GLU A 343 1.37 -15.21 17.04
N PRO A 344 1.13 -16.49 16.69
CA PRO A 344 1.44 -17.62 17.58
C PRO A 344 2.94 -17.81 17.84
N GLN A 345 3.78 -17.28 16.94
CA GLN A 345 5.24 -17.34 17.07
C GLN A 345 5.82 -16.21 17.93
N ASN A 346 5.03 -15.19 18.31
CA ASN A 346 5.50 -14.04 19.07
C ASN A 346 5.73 -14.41 20.55
N GLU A 347 7.01 -14.51 20.95
CA GLU A 347 7.39 -14.96 22.29
C GLU A 347 6.90 -14.02 23.40
N ARG A 348 6.91 -12.71 23.14
CA ARG A 348 6.43 -11.69 24.09
C ARG A 348 4.94 -11.86 24.38
N LEU A 349 4.14 -12.10 23.34
CA LEU A 349 2.69 -12.31 23.50
C LEU A 349 2.38 -13.57 24.32
N ARG A 350 3.10 -14.67 24.06
CA ARG A 350 2.98 -15.91 24.85
C ARG A 350 3.37 -15.69 26.30
N ALA A 351 4.50 -15.02 26.55
CA ALA A 351 4.95 -14.71 27.90
C ALA A 351 3.93 -13.83 28.66
N ASN A 352 3.36 -12.81 28.01
CA ASN A 352 2.31 -11.98 28.58
C ASN A 352 1.08 -12.82 28.96
N ARG A 353 0.59 -13.67 28.06
CA ARG A 353 -0.55 -14.56 28.32
C ARG A 353 -0.27 -15.48 29.52
N ASP A 354 0.91 -16.10 29.59
CA ASP A 354 1.24 -17.05 30.65
C ASP A 354 1.32 -16.37 32.03
N ILE A 355 1.90 -15.17 32.09
CA ILE A 355 1.91 -14.33 33.31
C ILE A 355 0.48 -13.98 33.73
N ILE A 356 -0.37 -13.56 32.79
CA ILE A 356 -1.76 -13.19 33.07
C ILE A 356 -2.54 -14.41 33.56
N ALA A 357 -2.35 -15.58 32.95
CA ALA A 357 -3.00 -16.83 33.35
C ALA A 357 -2.63 -17.20 34.79
N GLN A 358 -1.33 -17.23 35.11
CA GLN A 358 -0.86 -17.56 36.45
C GLN A 358 -1.44 -16.62 37.52
N LEU A 359 -1.50 -15.32 37.23
CA LEU A 359 -2.03 -14.32 38.15
C LEU A 359 -3.56 -14.28 38.23
N SER A 360 -4.26 -14.95 37.30
CA SER A 360 -5.71 -15.10 37.30
C SER A 360 -6.18 -16.28 38.13
N GLU A 361 -5.35 -17.32 38.30
CA GLU A 361 -5.64 -18.49 39.13
C GLU A 361 -5.45 -18.26 40.64
N THR A 362 -4.71 -17.20 41.03
CA THR A 362 -4.42 -16.89 42.45
C THR A 362 -5.49 -16.03 43.15
N LEU A 363 -6.66 -15.84 42.55
CA LEU A 363 -7.81 -15.05 43.07
C LEU A 363 -9.08 -15.90 43.09
#